data_AF-A0A1I1X6I1-F1
#
_entry.id   AF-A0A1I1X6I1-F1
#
_cell.length_a   1.000
_cell.length_b   1.000
_cell.length_c   1.000
_cell.angle_alpha   90.00
_cell.angle_beta   90.00
_cell.angle_gamma   90.00
#
_symmetry.space_group_name_H-M   'P 1'
#
loop_
_entity.id
_entity.type
_entity.pdbx_description
1 polymer ?
#
loop_
_entity_poly.entity_id
_entity_poly.type
_entity_poly.pdbx_seq_one_letter_code
_entity_poly.pdbx_strand_id
1 'polypeptide(L)'
;MHLLVRTAAAGLVAASLSCRTSENPTATETTGSASTGEPDDGSRATMVHTFGLTSLAAFEETEPCVQWTLHNEQPLYVNAVTLVNDGGFHHSNWLTVPEDKFPGEDGFFRCSDRGYSELDAALSGTVVFAQSTQSRSEVQQLPPGVVIKIPPRHKIIAGVHLLNLASVAIETELRMALDIIHPRDVEVLVAPFRLSYFDLDIPPQRRSRFTGTCKLRGPYVGAVDGEFDLKLYHVLPHTHYLGDHFRLERFDADGDSEVVFEKTGFNADAGGKAFDPPLELNGSEGLRFSCGFDNWRDVSVGWGIGDQEMCVMLGLADSRAIMDVSVLTGSKPTGVEGDVLLHEGPCQVIAFPENGAQTEPTGEEKAAPLYVPPGDPGDVDLEPLKQCVDADPSVPSKGAPSLEGIYGAIFAPGCVFSSCHDAKQPAAGLDLQSPGLHERLLAHKVAARVDVPLVAPGDAEGSWLYRIVSRCDPTDSDGQTVRHMPYNAPTLLTDGAVALIRAWINAGAENN
;
A
#
# COMPACT_ATOMS: atom_id res chain seq x y z
N MET A 1 -3.28 -57.74 30.98
CA MET A 1 -3.06 -58.80 29.98
C MET A 1 -2.25 -58.18 28.85
N HIS A 2 -1.03 -58.66 28.62
CA HIS A 2 -0.08 -58.13 27.64
C HIS A 2 -0.64 -58.15 26.22
N LEU A 3 -0.36 -57.10 25.43
CA LEU A 3 0.35 -57.27 24.16
C LEU A 3 1.08 -55.98 23.74
N LEU A 4 2.26 -56.21 23.19
CA LEU A 4 3.34 -55.31 22.81
C LEU A 4 3.26 -54.97 21.29
N VAL A 5 4.13 -54.04 20.86
CA VAL A 5 4.62 -53.81 19.48
C VAL A 5 3.71 -52.86 18.65
N ARG A 6 4.16 -51.73 18.04
CA ARG A 6 5.43 -51.38 17.39
C ARG A 6 5.59 -49.85 17.29
N THR A 7 6.79 -49.37 17.52
CA THR A 7 7.31 -48.05 17.13
C THR A 7 7.43 -47.95 15.60
N ALA A 8 6.98 -46.83 15.02
CA ALA A 8 7.41 -46.36 13.72
C ALA A 8 7.70 -44.86 13.85
N ALA A 9 8.99 -44.52 13.74
CA ALA A 9 9.46 -43.17 13.59
C ALA A 9 9.06 -42.68 12.19
N ALA A 10 8.35 -41.56 12.12
CA ALA A 10 8.22 -40.74 10.93
C ALA A 10 8.74 -39.35 11.31
N GLY A 11 9.82 -38.95 10.64
CA GLY A 11 10.50 -37.70 10.87
C GLY A 11 9.56 -36.51 10.67
N LEU A 12 9.51 -35.67 11.71
CA LEU A 12 8.95 -34.33 11.62
C LEU A 12 9.88 -33.53 10.71
N VAL A 13 9.49 -33.34 9.45
CA VAL A 13 10.08 -32.29 8.63
C VAL A 13 9.49 -30.99 9.18
N ALA A 14 10.30 -30.27 9.96
CA ALA A 14 10.01 -28.91 10.35
C ALA A 14 9.97 -28.07 9.06
N ALA A 15 8.76 -27.77 8.56
CA ALA A 15 8.58 -26.74 7.56
C ALA A 15 8.81 -25.40 8.25
N SER A 16 10.03 -24.87 8.11
CA SER A 16 10.35 -23.49 8.44
C SER A 16 9.53 -22.56 7.54
N LEU A 17 8.45 -21.98 8.08
CA LEU A 17 7.82 -20.78 7.51
C LEU A 17 8.78 -19.61 7.76
N SER A 18 9.75 -19.44 6.88
CA SER A 18 10.47 -18.17 6.77
C SER A 18 9.58 -17.18 6.03
N CYS A 19 9.66 -15.90 6.41
CA CYS A 19 9.34 -14.81 5.51
C CYS A 19 10.25 -14.99 4.27
N ARG A 20 9.75 -15.72 3.26
CA ARG A 20 10.46 -15.86 2.00
C ARG A 20 10.45 -14.47 1.41
N THR A 21 11.62 -13.84 1.41
CA THR A 21 12.02 -12.94 0.35
C THR A 21 11.52 -13.55 -0.96
N SER A 22 10.63 -12.86 -1.68
CA SER A 22 10.62 -13.06 -3.12
C SER A 22 12.06 -12.87 -3.55
N GLU A 23 12.68 -13.90 -4.13
CA GLU A 23 13.91 -13.72 -4.88
C GLU A 23 13.56 -12.80 -6.05
N ASN A 24 13.63 -11.49 -5.79
CA ASN A 24 13.86 -10.53 -6.84
C ASN A 24 15.23 -10.88 -7.43
N PRO A 25 15.35 -11.01 -8.75
CA PRO A 25 16.65 -11.18 -9.37
C PRO A 25 17.47 -9.93 -9.03
N THR A 26 18.44 -10.09 -8.13
CA THR A 26 19.48 -9.09 -7.82
C THR A 26 18.92 -7.69 -7.58
N ALA A 27 18.67 -7.35 -6.31
CA ALA A 27 18.61 -5.95 -5.92
C ALA A 27 19.98 -5.32 -6.24
N THR A 28 20.10 -4.76 -7.43
CA THR A 28 21.05 -3.69 -7.70
C THR A 28 20.72 -2.62 -6.67
N GLU A 29 21.70 -2.21 -5.87
CA GLU A 29 21.59 -1.04 -5.02
C GLU A 29 21.03 0.11 -5.86
N THR A 30 19.75 0.45 -5.68
CA THR A 30 19.30 1.82 -5.92
C THR A 30 19.81 2.62 -4.74
N THR A 31 21.12 2.92 -4.79
CA THR A 31 21.59 4.24 -4.38
C THR A 31 20.54 5.25 -4.84
N GLY A 32 20.13 6.19 -3.97
CA GLY A 32 19.35 7.34 -4.41
C GLY A 32 19.91 7.84 -5.73
N SER A 33 19.04 8.19 -6.67
CA SER A 33 19.42 8.67 -7.99
C SER A 33 20.35 9.88 -7.86
N ALA A 34 21.63 9.60 -7.62
CA ALA A 34 22.69 10.26 -8.31
C ALA A 34 22.38 9.95 -9.76
N SER A 35 21.73 10.92 -10.40
CA SER A 35 21.67 11.11 -11.84
C SER A 35 22.68 10.19 -12.51
N THR A 36 22.20 9.05 -13.03
CA THR A 36 22.87 8.47 -14.19
C THR A 36 22.93 9.65 -15.15
N GLY A 37 24.13 10.16 -15.38
CA GLY A 37 24.39 11.39 -16.14
C GLY A 37 24.03 11.27 -17.62
N GLU A 38 22.85 10.72 -17.91
CA GLU A 38 22.08 11.12 -19.07
C GLU A 38 21.87 12.63 -18.93
N PRO A 39 22.23 13.40 -19.97
CA PRO A 39 21.90 14.81 -20.00
C PRO A 39 20.41 14.95 -19.72
N ASP A 40 20.03 15.84 -18.79
CA ASP A 40 18.65 16.34 -18.72
C ASP A 40 18.35 16.95 -20.09
N ASP A 41 17.67 16.17 -20.94
CA ASP A 41 17.28 16.56 -22.28
C ASP A 41 15.96 17.35 -22.25
N GLY A 42 15.48 17.71 -21.06
CA GLY A 42 14.23 18.39 -20.81
C GLY A 42 13.00 17.51 -21.08
N SER A 43 13.15 16.18 -21.12
CA SER A 43 12.04 15.25 -21.38
C SER A 43 11.30 14.78 -20.13
N ARG A 44 11.80 15.07 -18.93
CA ARG A 44 11.18 14.65 -17.67
C ARG A 44 11.21 15.77 -16.65
N ALA A 45 10.23 15.77 -15.74
CA ALA A 45 10.24 16.64 -14.57
C ALA A 45 9.47 15.95 -13.42
N THR A 46 9.76 16.37 -12.19
CA THR A 46 9.05 15.89 -11.00
C THR A 46 8.41 17.07 -10.30
N MET A 47 7.11 16.98 -10.06
CA MET A 47 6.36 17.93 -9.23
C MET A 47 6.12 17.30 -7.87
N VAL A 48 6.43 17.99 -6.77
CA VAL A 48 6.23 17.48 -5.42
C VAL A 48 5.29 18.43 -4.67
N HIS A 49 4.32 17.87 -3.95
CA HIS A 49 3.37 18.62 -3.13
C HIS A 49 3.31 18.06 -1.71
N THR A 50 3.26 18.95 -0.71
CA THR A 50 2.89 18.59 0.65
C THR A 50 1.45 18.98 0.96
N PHE A 51 0.68 18.05 1.53
CA PHE A 51 -0.67 18.33 2.01
C PHE A 51 -0.69 18.97 3.40
N GLY A 52 0.48 19.22 3.98
CA GLY A 52 0.65 19.80 5.31
C GLY A 52 0.52 18.79 6.44
N LEU A 53 0.78 19.26 7.67
CA LEU A 53 0.67 18.48 8.90
C LEU A 53 -0.80 18.35 9.33
N THR A 54 -1.17 17.17 9.81
CA THR A 54 -2.43 16.88 10.49
C THR A 54 -2.16 16.17 11.81
N SER A 55 -2.89 16.62 12.84
CA SER A 55 -2.90 15.99 14.16
C SER A 55 -3.98 14.92 14.24
N LEU A 56 -3.65 13.78 14.84
CA LEU A 56 -4.63 12.76 15.24
C LEU A 56 -4.50 12.52 16.74
N ALA A 57 -5.60 12.63 17.47
CA ALA A 57 -5.68 12.24 18.87
C ALA A 57 -5.41 10.74 19.03
N ALA A 58 -5.11 10.32 20.27
CA ALA A 58 -4.95 8.90 20.58
C ALA A 58 -6.21 8.11 20.19
N PHE A 59 -6.02 7.00 19.47
CA PHE A 59 -7.12 6.15 18.98
C PHE A 59 -8.12 6.83 18.05
N GLU A 60 -7.73 7.93 17.39
CA GLU A 60 -8.58 8.62 16.42
C GLU A 60 -8.55 7.93 15.05
N GLU A 61 -9.74 7.79 14.43
CA GLU A 61 -9.97 7.34 13.06
C GLU A 61 -10.88 8.38 12.39
N THR A 62 -10.50 8.85 11.20
CA THR A 62 -11.24 9.89 10.46
C THR A 62 -11.05 9.78 8.96
N GLU A 63 -12.04 10.21 8.19
CA GLU A 63 -12.06 10.10 6.72
C GLU A 63 -12.34 11.45 6.03
N PRO A 64 -11.44 12.44 6.15
CA PRO A 64 -11.58 13.69 5.41
C PRO A 64 -11.28 13.47 3.92
N CYS A 65 -11.65 14.47 3.14
CA CYS A 65 -11.14 14.65 1.80
C CYS A 65 -10.01 15.68 1.83
N VAL A 66 -9.13 15.59 0.85
CA VAL A 66 -8.04 16.55 0.65
C VAL A 66 -7.87 16.81 -0.85
N GLN A 67 -7.49 18.03 -1.22
CA GLN A 67 -7.25 18.38 -2.62
C GLN A 67 -6.02 19.28 -2.80
N TRP A 68 -5.47 19.24 -4.01
CA TRP A 68 -4.34 20.03 -4.51
C TRP A 68 -4.64 20.52 -5.93
N THR A 69 -4.73 21.84 -6.13
CA THR A 69 -4.94 22.46 -7.44
C THR A 69 -3.61 22.53 -8.20
N LEU A 70 -3.54 21.95 -9.40
CA LEU A 70 -2.27 21.80 -10.13
C LEU A 70 -1.84 23.06 -10.88
N HIS A 71 -2.75 24.03 -11.06
CA HIS A 71 -2.52 25.25 -11.82
C HIS A 71 -1.97 25.01 -13.23
N ASN A 72 -2.37 23.89 -13.85
CA ASN A 72 -1.86 23.45 -15.13
C ASN A 72 -2.70 24.01 -16.30
N GLU A 73 -2.08 24.80 -17.17
CA GLU A 73 -2.73 25.34 -18.37
C GLU A 73 -2.61 24.39 -19.58
N GLN A 74 -1.76 23.35 -19.48
CA GLN A 74 -1.59 22.31 -20.48
C GLN A 74 -1.73 20.92 -19.83
N PRO A 75 -1.96 19.85 -20.62
CA PRO A 75 -2.04 18.50 -20.08
C PRO A 75 -0.70 18.05 -19.47
N LEU A 76 -0.77 17.23 -18.43
CA LEU A 76 0.38 16.54 -17.84
C LEU A 76 0.30 15.05 -18.17
N TYR A 77 1.44 14.43 -18.41
CA TYR A 77 1.56 13.01 -18.75
C TYR A 77 2.40 12.32 -17.67
N VAL A 78 1.71 11.78 -16.66
CA VAL A 78 2.32 11.24 -15.43
C VAL A 78 2.71 9.79 -15.64
N ASN A 79 4.01 9.49 -15.57
CA ASN A 79 4.56 8.15 -15.71
C ASN A 79 4.75 7.45 -14.35
N ALA A 80 5.01 8.22 -13.30
CA ALA A 80 5.06 7.67 -11.95
C ALA A 80 4.44 8.61 -10.92
N VAL A 81 3.91 8.00 -9.86
CA VAL A 81 3.42 8.70 -8.69
C VAL A 81 4.12 8.13 -7.46
N THR A 82 4.75 8.99 -6.68
CA THR A 82 5.34 8.62 -5.39
C THR A 82 4.47 9.19 -4.27
N LEU A 83 4.05 8.37 -3.32
CA LEU A 83 3.30 8.80 -2.14
C LEU A 83 4.07 8.42 -0.87
N VAL A 84 4.23 9.39 0.02
CA VAL A 84 4.99 9.24 1.27
C VAL A 84 4.25 9.84 2.44
N ASN A 85 4.15 9.12 3.57
CA ASN A 85 3.54 9.63 4.80
C ASN A 85 4.25 9.18 6.08
N ASP A 86 3.97 9.89 7.18
CA ASP A 86 4.60 9.63 8.49
C ASP A 86 3.93 8.51 9.31
N GLY A 87 2.93 7.82 8.75
CA GLY A 87 2.28 6.65 9.33
C GLY A 87 0.84 6.86 9.83
N GLY A 88 0.23 8.03 9.61
CA GLY A 88 -1.18 8.27 9.95
C GLY A 88 -2.16 8.06 8.80
N PHE A 89 -1.70 7.78 7.58
CA PHE A 89 -2.54 7.54 6.41
C PHE A 89 -2.68 6.03 6.19
N HIS A 90 -3.85 5.48 6.50
CA HIS A 90 -4.12 4.05 6.44
C HIS A 90 -4.26 3.54 5.01
N HIS A 91 -5.04 4.22 4.19
CA HIS A 91 -5.09 4.06 2.73
C HIS A 91 -5.74 5.30 2.11
N SER A 92 -5.60 5.45 0.80
CA SER A 92 -6.16 6.59 0.06
C SER A 92 -6.28 6.28 -1.44
N ASN A 93 -7.31 6.84 -2.07
CA ASN A 93 -7.53 6.76 -3.53
C ASN A 93 -7.50 8.17 -4.11
N TRP A 94 -6.61 8.40 -5.05
CA TRP A 94 -6.32 9.72 -5.60
C TRP A 94 -6.81 9.82 -7.03
N LEU A 95 -7.56 10.87 -7.29
CA LEU A 95 -8.18 11.12 -8.57
C LEU A 95 -7.83 12.51 -9.04
N THR A 96 -7.85 12.70 -10.36
CA THR A 96 -7.90 14.04 -10.94
C THR A 96 -9.30 14.36 -11.38
N VAL A 97 -9.68 15.63 -11.22
CA VAL A 97 -10.96 16.16 -11.65
C VAL A 97 -10.77 17.57 -12.19
N PRO A 98 -11.66 18.09 -13.05
CA PRO A 98 -11.69 19.50 -13.39
C PRO A 98 -11.72 20.38 -12.14
N GLU A 99 -11.05 21.52 -12.14
CA GLU A 99 -10.94 22.41 -10.96
C GLU A 99 -12.30 22.86 -10.39
N ASP A 100 -13.31 23.00 -11.26
CA ASP A 100 -14.67 23.39 -10.90
C ASP A 100 -15.51 22.24 -10.31
N LYS A 101 -15.02 21.00 -10.38
CA LYS A 101 -15.63 19.83 -9.74
C LYS A 101 -15.30 19.82 -8.24
N PHE A 102 -16.30 19.59 -7.40
CA PHE A 102 -16.17 19.64 -5.92
C PHE A 102 -15.48 20.94 -5.44
N PRO A 103 -16.05 22.12 -5.72
CA PRO A 103 -15.35 23.39 -5.59
C PRO A 103 -15.00 23.73 -4.13
N GLY A 104 -13.85 24.39 -3.94
CA GLY A 104 -13.40 24.89 -2.66
C GLY A 104 -11.87 25.05 -2.63
N GLU A 105 -11.37 25.65 -1.55
CA GLU A 105 -9.92 25.85 -1.32
C GLU A 105 -9.22 24.50 -1.09
N ASP A 106 -7.90 24.49 -1.35
CA ASP A 106 -7.02 23.35 -1.12
C ASP A 106 -6.83 23.03 0.37
N GLY A 107 -6.35 21.82 0.65
CA GLY A 107 -6.23 21.26 1.99
C GLY A 107 -7.39 20.35 2.39
N PHE A 108 -7.48 20.04 3.69
CA PHE A 108 -8.43 19.06 4.22
C PHE A 108 -9.84 19.65 4.42
N PHE A 109 -10.86 18.86 4.09
CA PHE A 109 -12.27 19.21 4.27
C PHE A 109 -13.12 17.96 4.50
N ARG A 110 -14.34 18.12 5.01
CA ARG A 110 -15.28 17.00 5.10
C ARG A 110 -15.80 16.69 3.70
N CYS A 111 -15.61 15.46 3.22
CA CYS A 111 -16.04 15.03 1.89
C CYS A 111 -17.49 15.39 1.56
N SER A 112 -18.40 15.20 2.53
CA SER A 112 -19.83 15.47 2.40
C SER A 112 -20.18 16.94 2.21
N ASP A 113 -19.36 17.87 2.70
CA ASP A 113 -19.60 19.32 2.55
C ASP A 113 -19.47 19.76 1.09
N ARG A 114 -18.69 19.04 0.29
CA ARG A 114 -18.50 19.31 -1.15
C ARG A 114 -19.16 18.26 -2.05
N GLY A 115 -19.94 17.34 -1.47
CA GLY A 115 -20.63 16.27 -2.20
C GLY A 115 -19.67 15.31 -2.92
N TYR A 116 -18.46 15.10 -2.38
CA TYR A 116 -17.46 14.23 -2.99
C TYR A 116 -17.96 12.79 -3.13
N SER A 117 -17.67 12.18 -4.27
CA SER A 117 -17.87 10.76 -4.54
C SER A 117 -16.72 10.26 -5.40
N GLU A 118 -16.09 9.16 -4.99
CA GLU A 118 -14.98 8.56 -5.73
C GLU A 118 -15.39 8.15 -7.15
N LEU A 119 -16.60 7.58 -7.33
CA LEU A 119 -17.11 7.19 -8.65
C LEU A 119 -17.30 8.41 -9.56
N ASP A 120 -17.90 9.49 -9.06
CA ASP A 120 -18.10 10.73 -9.83
C ASP A 120 -16.75 11.42 -10.14
N ALA A 121 -15.79 11.38 -9.22
CA ALA A 121 -14.42 11.82 -9.46
C ALA A 121 -13.75 11.00 -10.57
N ALA A 122 -13.86 9.66 -10.53
CA ALA A 122 -13.25 8.78 -11.53
C ALA A 122 -13.85 8.97 -12.92
N LEU A 123 -15.17 9.18 -13.02
CA LEU A 123 -15.86 9.41 -14.29
C LEU A 123 -15.62 10.82 -14.84
N SER A 124 -15.49 11.83 -13.96
CA SER A 124 -15.25 13.22 -14.37
C SER A 124 -13.79 13.54 -14.68
N GLY A 125 -12.84 12.70 -14.25
CA GLY A 125 -11.44 12.77 -14.65
C GLY A 125 -10.80 11.40 -14.79
N THR A 126 -9.91 11.00 -13.88
CA THR A 126 -9.31 9.64 -13.84
C THR A 126 -8.70 9.32 -12.47
N VAL A 127 -8.33 8.06 -12.23
CA VAL A 127 -7.55 7.64 -11.05
C VAL A 127 -6.07 7.84 -11.34
N VAL A 128 -5.37 8.48 -10.41
CA VAL A 128 -3.93 8.75 -10.52
C VAL A 128 -3.11 7.79 -9.66
N PHE A 129 -3.61 7.44 -8.47
CA PHE A 129 -2.89 6.59 -7.53
C PHE A 129 -3.85 5.95 -6.52
N ALA A 130 -3.49 4.79 -6.00
CA ALA A 130 -4.07 4.22 -4.79
C ALA A 130 -2.95 3.75 -3.87
N GLN A 131 -3.14 3.94 -2.57
CA GLN A 131 -2.15 3.60 -1.54
C GLN A 131 -2.41 2.18 -1.01
N SER A 132 -1.36 1.36 -0.98
CA SER A 132 -1.35 0.09 -0.26
C SER A 132 -1.64 0.30 1.22
N THR A 133 -2.44 -0.59 1.82
CA THR A 133 -2.86 -0.48 3.23
C THR A 133 -1.66 -0.35 4.16
N GLN A 134 -1.63 0.72 4.94
CA GLN A 134 -0.57 1.12 5.89
C GLN A 134 0.81 1.40 5.29
N SER A 135 0.94 1.39 3.97
CA SER A 135 2.21 1.71 3.32
C SER A 135 2.60 3.16 3.59
N ARG A 136 3.83 3.37 4.05
CA ARG A 136 4.38 4.69 4.35
C ARG A 136 5.14 5.31 3.18
N SER A 137 5.57 4.48 2.23
CA SER A 137 6.26 4.90 1.02
C SER A 137 5.88 3.94 -0.10
N GLU A 138 5.39 4.49 -1.20
CA GLU A 138 5.02 3.70 -2.37
C GLU A 138 5.26 4.49 -3.64
N VAL A 139 5.77 3.80 -4.65
CA VAL A 139 5.97 4.35 -6.00
C VAL A 139 5.15 3.50 -6.96
N GLN A 140 4.14 4.10 -7.58
CA GLN A 140 3.45 3.53 -8.72
C GLN A 140 4.21 3.95 -9.98
N GLN A 141 5.18 3.13 -10.39
CA GLN A 141 5.97 3.34 -11.60
C GLN A 141 5.35 2.58 -12.78
N LEU A 142 4.90 3.29 -13.82
CA LEU A 142 4.47 2.68 -15.07
C LEU A 142 5.66 2.42 -16.00
N PRO A 143 5.58 1.47 -16.95
CA PRO A 143 6.64 1.25 -17.92
C PRO A 143 6.96 2.52 -18.75
N PRO A 144 8.13 2.59 -19.38
CA PRO A 144 8.48 3.73 -20.24
C PRO A 144 7.39 4.01 -21.30
N GLY A 145 7.04 5.28 -21.47
CA GLY A 145 6.02 5.74 -22.42
C GLY A 145 4.56 5.48 -22.03
N VAL A 146 4.32 4.80 -20.92
CA VAL A 146 2.98 4.54 -20.37
C VAL A 146 2.65 5.59 -19.32
N VAL A 147 1.51 6.27 -19.47
CA VAL A 147 1.16 7.41 -18.61
C VAL A 147 -0.31 7.47 -18.24
N ILE A 148 -0.56 8.14 -17.11
CA ILE A 148 -1.86 8.69 -16.76
C ILE A 148 -1.88 10.15 -17.22
N LYS A 149 -2.87 10.52 -18.02
CA LYS A 149 -3.04 11.92 -18.46
C LYS A 149 -3.87 12.71 -17.47
N ILE A 150 -3.37 13.88 -17.11
CA ILE A 150 -4.10 14.92 -16.37
C ILE A 150 -4.39 16.06 -17.35
N PRO A 151 -5.66 16.30 -17.75
CA PRO A 151 -6.00 17.38 -18.67
C PRO A 151 -5.75 18.78 -18.07
N PRO A 152 -5.78 19.86 -18.88
CA PRO A 152 -5.65 21.23 -18.40
C PRO A 152 -6.70 21.59 -17.34
N ARG A 153 -6.33 22.46 -16.41
CA ARG A 153 -7.19 23.02 -15.35
C ARG A 153 -7.85 21.93 -14.51
N HIS A 154 -7.00 21.04 -14.00
CA HIS A 154 -7.40 19.96 -13.12
C HIS A 154 -6.76 20.10 -11.75
N LYS A 155 -7.37 19.43 -10.78
CA LYS A 155 -6.85 19.26 -9.42
C LYS A 155 -6.79 17.80 -9.07
N ILE A 156 -5.92 17.47 -8.12
CA ILE A 156 -5.87 16.17 -7.47
C ILE A 156 -6.77 16.22 -6.23
N ILE A 157 -7.55 15.18 -6.01
CA ILE A 157 -8.49 15.06 -4.89
C ILE A 157 -8.58 13.60 -4.43
N ALA A 158 -8.70 13.40 -3.12
CA ALA A 158 -8.86 12.08 -2.53
C ALA A 158 -9.79 12.13 -1.32
N GLY A 159 -10.53 11.05 -1.10
CA GLY A 159 -10.92 10.63 0.24
C GLY A 159 -9.74 9.90 0.87
N VAL A 160 -9.33 10.31 2.06
CA VAL A 160 -8.19 9.74 2.77
C VAL A 160 -8.66 9.15 4.09
N HIS A 161 -8.23 7.93 4.39
CA HIS A 161 -8.53 7.28 5.66
C HIS A 161 -7.34 7.45 6.60
N LEU A 162 -7.53 8.26 7.63
CA LEU A 162 -6.54 8.54 8.66
C LEU A 162 -6.81 7.71 9.91
N LEU A 163 -5.75 7.10 10.45
CA LEU A 163 -5.86 6.19 11.58
C LEU A 163 -4.66 6.36 12.52
N ASN A 164 -4.94 6.61 13.79
CA ASN A 164 -3.95 6.59 14.86
C ASN A 164 -4.32 5.54 15.89
N LEU A 165 -3.67 4.37 15.86
CA LEU A 165 -3.85 3.33 16.87
C LEU A 165 -2.98 3.52 18.11
N ALA A 166 -2.12 4.54 18.14
CA ALA A 166 -1.27 4.78 19.29
C ALA A 166 -2.08 5.34 20.46
N SER A 167 -1.65 5.01 21.67
CA SER A 167 -2.20 5.58 22.91
C SER A 167 -1.84 7.04 23.16
N VAL A 168 -1.17 7.69 22.19
CA VAL A 168 -0.74 9.08 22.23
C VAL A 168 -1.14 9.77 20.93
N ALA A 169 -1.28 11.10 20.96
CA ALA A 169 -1.51 11.87 19.75
C ALA A 169 -0.28 11.79 18.82
N ILE A 170 -0.54 11.78 17.52
CA ILE A 170 0.49 11.83 16.47
C ILE A 170 0.28 13.04 15.57
N GLU A 171 1.38 13.50 14.98
CA GLU A 171 1.38 14.43 13.86
C GLU A 171 1.80 13.65 12.62
N THR A 172 1.11 13.85 11.50
CA THR A 172 1.45 13.19 10.25
C THR A 172 1.32 14.15 9.07
N GLU A 173 2.29 14.11 8.16
CA GLU A 173 2.24 14.77 6.86
C GLU A 173 2.22 13.70 5.76
N LEU A 174 1.56 14.06 4.65
CA LEU A 174 1.58 13.33 3.39
C LEU A 174 2.25 14.18 2.31
N ARG A 175 3.10 13.55 1.50
CA ARG A 175 3.66 14.13 0.27
C ARG A 175 3.32 13.26 -0.92
N MET A 176 3.05 13.91 -2.05
CA MET A 176 2.88 13.28 -3.35
C MET A 176 3.88 13.87 -4.33
N ALA A 177 4.53 13.02 -5.13
CA ALA A 177 5.29 13.45 -6.28
C ALA A 177 4.69 12.88 -7.57
N LEU A 178 4.65 13.69 -8.62
CA LEU A 178 4.26 13.32 -9.97
C LEU A 178 5.47 13.41 -10.87
N ASP A 179 5.93 12.26 -11.38
CA ASP A 179 6.96 12.22 -12.41
C ASP A 179 6.29 12.32 -13.79
N ILE A 180 6.46 13.46 -14.43
CA ILE A 180 5.90 13.77 -15.74
C ILE A 180 6.94 13.56 -16.84
N ILE A 181 6.48 13.09 -18.00
CA ILE A 181 7.30 12.90 -19.20
C ILE A 181 6.83 13.79 -20.34
N HIS A 182 7.71 14.03 -21.30
CA HIS A 182 7.41 14.81 -22.48
C HIS A 182 6.33 14.11 -23.31
N PRO A 183 5.34 14.86 -23.83
CA PRO A 183 4.29 14.31 -24.69
C PRO A 183 4.78 13.51 -25.92
N ARG A 184 6.04 13.71 -26.36
CA ARG A 184 6.63 13.04 -27.52
C ARG A 184 7.01 11.59 -27.23
N ASP A 185 7.22 11.28 -25.95
CA ASP A 185 7.65 9.98 -25.45
C ASP A 185 6.46 9.14 -24.96
N VAL A 186 5.24 9.67 -25.06
CA VAL A 186 4.00 8.96 -24.72
C VAL A 186 3.65 7.96 -25.83
N GLU A 187 3.49 6.71 -25.41
CA GLU A 187 3.10 5.57 -26.24
C GLU A 187 1.69 5.07 -25.89
N VAL A 188 1.31 5.10 -24.60
CA VAL A 188 0.05 4.56 -24.09
C VAL A 188 -0.54 5.44 -23.00
N LEU A 189 -1.82 5.74 -23.10
CA LEU A 189 -2.64 6.30 -22.03
C LEU A 189 -3.40 5.16 -21.33
N VAL A 190 -3.23 5.03 -20.01
CA VAL A 190 -3.93 3.99 -19.25
C VAL A 190 -5.27 4.47 -18.70
N ALA A 191 -6.29 3.63 -18.85
CA ALA A 191 -7.59 3.77 -18.21
C ALA A 191 -7.63 2.95 -16.92
N PRO A 192 -8.28 3.47 -15.85
CA PRO A 192 -8.48 2.70 -14.64
C PRO A 192 -9.66 1.74 -14.77
N PHE A 193 -9.57 0.63 -14.04
CA PHE A 193 -10.72 -0.17 -13.68
C PHE A 193 -10.57 -0.67 -12.24
N ARG A 194 -11.70 -1.02 -11.62
CA ARG A 194 -11.71 -1.60 -10.27
C ARG A 194 -12.37 -2.97 -10.26
N LEU A 195 -11.82 -3.86 -9.43
CA LEU A 195 -12.48 -5.09 -9.01
C LEU A 195 -12.89 -4.92 -7.54
N SER A 196 -14.12 -5.30 -7.17
CA SER A 196 -14.59 -5.20 -5.79
C SER A 196 -15.50 -6.37 -5.40
N TYR A 197 -15.32 -6.89 -4.20
CA TYR A 197 -16.23 -7.90 -3.63
C TYR A 197 -16.91 -7.31 -2.40
N PHE A 198 -18.09 -6.72 -2.58
CA PHE A 198 -18.83 -6.02 -1.53
C PHE A 198 -19.61 -6.97 -0.61
N ASP A 199 -20.09 -8.10 -1.12
CA ASP A 199 -20.95 -9.03 -0.36
C ASP A 199 -20.14 -9.97 0.55
N LEU A 200 -19.29 -9.39 1.40
CA LEU A 200 -18.48 -10.11 2.38
C LEU A 200 -19.32 -10.44 3.63
N ASP A 201 -19.25 -11.71 4.04
CA ASP A 201 -19.69 -12.21 5.35
C ASP A 201 -18.68 -13.27 5.79
N ILE A 202 -17.59 -12.82 6.42
CA ILE A 202 -16.43 -13.63 6.79
C ILE A 202 -16.72 -14.27 8.16
N PRO A 203 -17.01 -15.57 8.24
CA PRO A 203 -17.47 -16.19 9.48
C PRO A 203 -16.41 -16.14 10.59
N PRO A 204 -16.83 -16.10 11.87
CA PRO A 204 -15.91 -16.11 13.00
C PRO A 204 -15.10 -17.41 13.07
N GLN A 205 -13.86 -17.30 13.56
CA GLN A 205 -12.94 -18.42 13.78
C GLN A 205 -12.68 -19.26 12.52
N ARG A 206 -12.65 -18.63 11.34
CA ARG A 206 -12.53 -19.33 10.06
C ARG A 206 -11.67 -18.59 9.06
N ARG A 207 -10.94 -19.39 8.26
CA ARG A 207 -10.39 -18.95 6.99
C ARG A 207 -11.45 -19.03 5.90
N SER A 208 -11.54 -18.00 5.09
CA SER A 208 -12.50 -17.91 3.99
C SER A 208 -11.88 -17.32 2.74
N ARG A 209 -12.33 -17.77 1.56
CA ARG A 209 -11.94 -17.29 0.24
C ARG A 209 -13.18 -16.77 -0.48
N PHE A 210 -13.15 -15.56 -0.98
CA PHE A 210 -14.23 -14.95 -1.75
C PHE A 210 -13.78 -14.72 -3.18
N THR A 211 -14.47 -15.34 -4.14
CA THR A 211 -14.06 -15.37 -5.55
C THR A 211 -15.14 -14.79 -6.46
N GLY A 212 -14.77 -13.82 -7.29
CA GLY A 212 -15.59 -13.29 -8.38
C GLY A 212 -15.04 -13.74 -9.73
N THR A 213 -15.88 -14.32 -10.60
CA THR A 213 -15.53 -14.60 -12.00
C THR A 213 -16.30 -13.64 -12.90
N CYS A 214 -15.58 -12.73 -13.57
CA CYS A 214 -16.13 -11.54 -14.19
C CYS A 214 -15.88 -11.54 -15.70
N LYS A 215 -16.95 -11.67 -16.49
CA LYS A 215 -16.88 -11.62 -17.95
C LYS A 215 -16.84 -10.18 -18.43
N LEU A 216 -15.68 -9.73 -18.89
CA LEU A 216 -15.44 -8.33 -19.27
C LEU A 216 -15.79 -8.06 -20.73
N ARG A 217 -15.61 -9.05 -21.61
CA ARG A 217 -15.71 -8.90 -23.08
C ARG A 217 -17.04 -8.29 -23.55
N GLY A 218 -18.16 -8.85 -23.11
CA GLY A 218 -19.49 -8.40 -23.52
C GLY A 218 -19.78 -6.94 -23.14
N PRO A 219 -19.68 -6.58 -21.84
CA PRO A 219 -19.85 -5.21 -21.36
C PRO A 219 -18.92 -4.21 -22.04
N TYR A 220 -17.65 -4.56 -22.25
CA TYR A 220 -16.68 -3.70 -22.93
C TYR A 220 -17.10 -3.37 -24.36
N VAL A 221 -17.35 -4.39 -25.18
CA VAL A 221 -17.77 -4.21 -26.59
C VAL A 221 -19.14 -3.51 -26.69
N GLY A 222 -19.95 -3.57 -25.64
CA GLY A 222 -21.20 -2.81 -25.56
C GLY A 222 -21.03 -1.33 -25.24
N ALA A 223 -19.92 -0.93 -24.63
CA ALA A 223 -19.64 0.45 -24.21
C ALA A 223 -18.81 1.24 -25.22
N VAL A 224 -17.94 0.56 -25.97
CA VAL A 224 -17.00 1.18 -26.93
C VAL A 224 -16.99 0.45 -28.27
N ASP A 225 -16.75 1.20 -29.34
CA ASP A 225 -16.59 0.61 -30.68
C ASP A 225 -15.23 -0.10 -30.80
N GLY A 226 -15.24 -1.36 -31.21
CA GLY A 226 -14.03 -2.14 -31.50
C GLY A 226 -14.07 -3.58 -30.99
N GLU A 227 -12.93 -4.25 -31.07
CA GLU A 227 -12.73 -5.56 -30.42
C GLU A 227 -12.35 -5.37 -28.95
N PHE A 228 -12.52 -6.44 -28.16
CA PHE A 228 -12.00 -6.48 -26.79
C PHE A 228 -10.46 -6.53 -26.84
N ASP A 229 -9.85 -5.35 -26.73
CA ASP A 229 -8.42 -5.11 -26.72
C ASP A 229 -8.03 -4.40 -25.43
N LEU A 230 -7.50 -5.16 -24.47
CA LEU A 230 -7.06 -4.64 -23.18
C LEU A 230 -5.67 -5.16 -22.84
N LYS A 231 -4.80 -4.28 -22.38
CA LYS A 231 -3.46 -4.62 -21.91
C LYS A 231 -3.24 -4.06 -20.52
N LEU A 232 -3.00 -4.94 -19.56
CA LEU A 232 -2.85 -4.57 -18.17
C LEU A 232 -1.41 -4.14 -17.88
N TYR A 233 -1.25 -2.92 -17.38
CA TYR A 233 0.04 -2.30 -17.05
C TYR A 233 0.31 -2.24 -15.57
N HIS A 234 -0.72 -2.19 -14.72
CA HIS A 234 -0.56 -2.15 -13.28
C HIS A 234 -1.74 -2.81 -12.56
N VAL A 235 -1.46 -3.47 -11.45
CA VAL A 235 -2.46 -3.92 -10.47
C VAL A 235 -2.04 -3.56 -9.05
N LEU A 236 -3.01 -3.21 -8.22
CA LEU A 236 -2.82 -3.01 -6.79
C LEU A 236 -4.02 -3.60 -6.04
N PRO A 237 -3.86 -4.75 -5.36
CA PRO A 237 -4.90 -5.29 -4.48
C PRO A 237 -4.97 -4.55 -3.15
N HIS A 238 -6.12 -4.63 -2.49
CA HIS A 238 -6.36 -4.03 -1.18
C HIS A 238 -7.27 -4.91 -0.32
N THR A 239 -6.84 -5.11 0.93
CA THR A 239 -7.56 -5.76 2.04
C THR A 239 -7.18 -5.06 3.35
N HIS A 240 -7.89 -5.33 4.45
CA HIS A 240 -7.47 -4.94 5.79
C HIS A 240 -6.77 -6.11 6.51
N TYR A 241 -6.67 -6.01 7.84
CA TYR A 241 -5.80 -6.81 8.70
C TYR A 241 -6.07 -8.32 8.70
N LEU A 242 -7.29 -8.76 8.41
CA LEU A 242 -7.64 -10.18 8.30
C LEU A 242 -7.26 -10.76 6.94
N GLY A 243 -6.95 -9.92 5.95
CA GLY A 243 -6.54 -10.35 4.62
C GLY A 243 -5.30 -11.25 4.68
N ASP A 244 -5.36 -12.39 4.01
CA ASP A 244 -4.25 -13.35 4.01
C ASP A 244 -3.84 -13.81 2.60
N HIS A 245 -4.58 -13.39 1.57
CA HIS A 245 -4.25 -13.70 0.19
C HIS A 245 -5.09 -12.88 -0.80
N PHE A 246 -4.49 -12.53 -1.93
CA PHE A 246 -5.17 -12.02 -3.11
C PHE A 246 -4.66 -12.77 -4.34
N ARG A 247 -5.55 -13.11 -5.28
CA ARG A 247 -5.18 -13.76 -6.53
C ARG A 247 -6.01 -13.22 -7.68
N LEU A 248 -5.34 -12.95 -8.79
CA LEU A 248 -5.93 -12.51 -10.05
C LEU A 248 -5.57 -13.50 -11.16
N GLU A 249 -6.57 -13.90 -11.91
CA GLU A 249 -6.47 -14.83 -13.01
C GLU A 249 -7.16 -14.24 -14.25
N ARG A 250 -6.59 -14.47 -15.43
CA ARG A 250 -7.31 -14.31 -16.70
C ARG A 250 -7.88 -15.66 -17.11
N PHE A 251 -9.07 -15.69 -17.71
CA PHE A 251 -9.66 -16.93 -18.21
C PHE A 251 -10.22 -16.78 -19.62
N ASP A 252 -10.22 -17.85 -20.39
CA ASP A 252 -10.70 -17.87 -21.79
C ASP A 252 -12.14 -18.39 -21.93
N ALA A 253 -12.58 -18.60 -23.17
CA ALA A 253 -13.93 -19.06 -23.49
C ALA A 253 -14.22 -20.51 -23.06
N ASP A 254 -13.19 -21.35 -22.98
CA ASP A 254 -13.30 -22.73 -22.50
C ASP A 254 -13.26 -22.81 -20.97
N GLY A 255 -12.90 -21.69 -20.32
CA GLY A 255 -12.84 -21.53 -18.87
C GLY A 255 -11.46 -21.88 -18.29
N ASP A 256 -10.48 -22.14 -19.15
CA ASP A 256 -9.10 -22.34 -18.75
C ASP A 256 -8.56 -21.01 -18.21
N SER A 257 -7.90 -21.08 -17.05
CA SER A 257 -7.43 -19.88 -16.33
C SER A 257 -5.95 -19.91 -16.05
N GLU A 258 -5.33 -18.74 -16.12
CA GLU A 258 -3.92 -18.50 -15.81
C GLU A 258 -3.81 -17.47 -14.70
N VAL A 259 -2.98 -17.75 -13.68
CA VAL A 259 -2.65 -16.81 -12.61
C VAL A 259 -1.72 -15.74 -13.16
N VAL A 260 -2.13 -14.49 -13.03
CA VAL A 260 -1.35 -13.34 -13.55
C VAL A 260 -0.78 -12.48 -12.41
N PHE A 261 -1.40 -12.55 -11.24
CA PHE A 261 -0.90 -11.94 -10.01
C PHE A 261 -1.38 -12.73 -8.79
N GLU A 262 -0.52 -12.88 -7.81
CA GLU A 262 -0.83 -13.50 -6.52
C GLU A 262 -0.04 -12.81 -5.41
N LYS A 263 -0.71 -12.54 -4.30
CA LYS A 263 -0.13 -12.01 -3.07
C LYS A 263 -0.57 -12.90 -1.92
N THR A 264 0.36 -13.29 -1.07
CA THR A 264 0.09 -14.05 0.15
C THR A 264 0.44 -13.21 1.37
N GLY A 265 -0.41 -13.26 2.38
CA GLY A 265 -0.28 -12.47 3.60
C GLY A 265 -0.65 -11.00 3.44
N PHE A 266 -0.73 -10.36 4.58
CA PHE A 266 -0.88 -8.92 4.72
C PHE A 266 0.35 -8.35 5.42
N ASN A 267 0.81 -7.21 4.92
CA ASN A 267 1.87 -6.39 5.49
C ASN A 267 1.71 -4.94 4.98
N ALA A 268 2.46 -4.01 5.57
CA ALA A 268 2.47 -2.58 5.20
C ALA A 268 3.42 -2.25 4.02
N ASP A 269 3.70 -3.21 3.15
CA ASP A 269 4.52 -2.97 1.95
C ASP A 269 3.69 -2.36 0.82
N ALA A 270 4.38 -1.73 -0.13
CA ALA A 270 3.79 -1.44 -1.43
C ALA A 270 3.43 -2.77 -2.14
N GLY A 271 2.13 -3.01 -2.32
CA GLY A 271 1.56 -4.22 -2.88
C GLY A 271 1.29 -4.17 -4.38
N GLY A 272 1.57 -3.04 -5.02
CA GLY A 272 1.37 -2.82 -6.45
C GLY A 272 2.37 -3.60 -7.32
N LYS A 273 1.95 -3.96 -8.53
CA LYS A 273 2.81 -4.57 -9.54
C LYS A 273 2.57 -3.93 -10.90
N ALA A 274 3.63 -3.39 -11.48
CA ALA A 274 3.68 -3.03 -12.89
C ALA A 274 4.00 -4.25 -13.77
N PHE A 275 3.50 -4.25 -15.00
CA PHE A 275 3.78 -5.26 -16.01
C PHE A 275 4.58 -4.65 -17.15
N ASP A 276 5.81 -5.13 -17.35
CA ASP A 276 6.67 -4.78 -18.48
C ASP A 276 7.34 -6.07 -19.02
N PRO A 277 6.92 -6.60 -20.20
CA PRO A 277 5.87 -6.08 -21.09
C PRO A 277 4.47 -6.15 -20.45
N PRO A 278 3.46 -5.40 -20.98
CA PRO A 278 2.11 -5.45 -20.43
C PRO A 278 1.49 -6.83 -20.57
N LEU A 279 0.59 -7.16 -19.64
CA LEU A 279 -0.18 -8.39 -19.71
C LEU A 279 -1.34 -8.21 -20.69
N GLU A 280 -1.23 -8.86 -21.85
CA GLU A 280 -2.30 -8.94 -22.84
C GLU A 280 -3.53 -9.66 -22.26
N LEU A 281 -4.71 -9.05 -22.32
CA LEU A 281 -5.99 -9.73 -22.01
C LEU A 281 -6.71 -10.18 -23.29
N ASN A 282 -6.08 -9.99 -24.44
CA ASN A 282 -6.55 -10.45 -25.74
C ASN A 282 -6.76 -11.96 -25.74
N GLY A 283 -7.93 -12.39 -26.25
CA GLY A 283 -8.36 -13.79 -26.22
C GLY A 283 -8.97 -14.27 -24.90
N SER A 284 -8.93 -13.48 -23.82
CA SER A 284 -9.67 -13.78 -22.60
C SER A 284 -11.17 -13.44 -22.71
N GLU A 285 -11.96 -14.09 -21.87
CA GLU A 285 -13.36 -13.72 -21.58
C GLU A 285 -13.45 -12.72 -20.43
N GLY A 286 -12.45 -12.70 -19.54
CA GLY A 286 -12.36 -11.73 -18.47
C GLY A 286 -11.39 -12.14 -17.35
N LEU A 287 -11.69 -11.66 -16.15
CA LEU A 287 -10.85 -11.82 -14.97
C LEU A 287 -11.58 -12.59 -13.87
N ARG A 288 -10.85 -13.46 -13.17
CA ARG A 288 -11.28 -14.05 -11.91
C ARG A 288 -10.37 -13.51 -10.81
N PHE A 289 -10.96 -12.97 -9.75
CA PHE A 289 -10.22 -12.46 -8.62
C PHE A 289 -10.70 -13.10 -7.32
N SER A 290 -9.78 -13.30 -6.39
CA SER A 290 -10.08 -13.90 -5.09
C SER A 290 -9.37 -13.18 -3.96
N CYS A 291 -10.09 -12.88 -2.88
CA CYS A 291 -9.53 -12.41 -1.62
C CYS A 291 -9.69 -13.49 -0.54
N GLY A 292 -8.69 -13.65 0.31
CA GLY A 292 -8.69 -14.56 1.46
C GLY A 292 -8.61 -13.80 2.75
N PHE A 293 -9.27 -14.35 3.76
CA PHE A 293 -9.31 -13.78 5.09
C PHE A 293 -9.16 -14.87 6.13
N ASP A 294 -8.36 -14.61 7.16
CA ASP A 294 -8.24 -15.44 8.37
C ASP A 294 -8.91 -14.72 9.54
N ASN A 295 -10.23 -14.89 9.66
CA ASN A 295 -11.01 -14.28 10.74
C ASN A 295 -10.87 -15.13 12.03
N TRP A 296 -9.89 -14.76 12.85
CA TRP A 296 -9.65 -15.35 14.17
C TRP A 296 -10.55 -14.75 15.26
N ARG A 297 -11.46 -13.83 14.92
CA ARG A 297 -12.38 -13.21 15.88
C ARG A 297 -13.59 -14.12 16.12
N ASP A 298 -14.35 -13.83 17.16
CA ASP A 298 -15.57 -14.54 17.54
C ASP A 298 -16.85 -13.93 16.94
N VAL A 299 -16.71 -12.91 16.10
CA VAL A 299 -17.78 -12.25 15.34
C VAL A 299 -17.58 -12.40 13.83
N SER A 300 -18.67 -12.34 13.07
CA SER A 300 -18.57 -12.23 11.60
C SER A 300 -18.07 -10.85 11.21
N VAL A 301 -17.35 -10.77 10.10
CA VAL A 301 -16.78 -9.52 9.57
C VAL A 301 -17.28 -9.31 8.14
N GLY A 302 -17.85 -8.14 7.87
CA GLY A 302 -18.38 -7.78 6.56
C GLY A 302 -17.50 -6.76 5.83
N TRP A 303 -18.07 -6.16 4.78
CA TRP A 303 -17.43 -5.07 4.05
C TRP A 303 -17.49 -3.74 4.82
N GLY A 304 -16.37 -3.03 4.90
CA GLY A 304 -16.34 -1.67 5.43
C GLY A 304 -14.96 -1.24 5.92
N ILE A 305 -14.96 -0.20 6.75
CA ILE A 305 -13.78 0.38 7.43
C ILE A 305 -13.74 -0.02 8.92
N GLY A 306 -12.75 0.46 9.68
CA GLY A 306 -12.58 0.16 11.09
C GLY A 306 -12.27 -1.32 11.34
N ASP A 307 -13.20 -2.02 11.99
CA ASP A 307 -13.05 -3.45 12.30
C ASP A 307 -13.57 -4.38 11.18
N GLN A 308 -14.02 -3.81 10.05
CA GLN A 308 -14.49 -4.53 8.87
C GLN A 308 -13.36 -4.80 7.86
N GLU A 309 -13.67 -5.49 6.77
CA GLU A 309 -12.72 -5.86 5.71
C GLU A 309 -13.06 -5.26 4.34
N MET A 310 -12.09 -5.30 3.44
CA MET A 310 -12.28 -4.98 2.03
C MET A 310 -11.65 -6.04 1.11
N CYS A 311 -12.16 -6.12 -0.11
CA CYS A 311 -11.60 -6.91 -1.19
C CYS A 311 -11.68 -6.08 -2.47
N VAL A 312 -10.61 -5.32 -2.73
CA VAL A 312 -10.54 -4.38 -3.86
C VAL A 312 -9.28 -4.65 -4.68
N MET A 313 -9.32 -4.30 -5.95
CA MET A 313 -8.12 -4.15 -6.77
C MET A 313 -8.27 -2.96 -7.70
N LEU A 314 -7.30 -2.05 -7.71
CA LEU A 314 -7.10 -1.08 -8.78
C LEU A 314 -6.34 -1.76 -9.92
N GLY A 315 -6.79 -1.56 -11.16
CA GLY A 315 -6.05 -1.91 -12.36
C GLY A 315 -5.89 -0.70 -13.28
N LEU A 316 -4.74 -0.60 -13.95
CA LEU A 316 -4.49 0.38 -15.02
C LEU A 316 -4.18 -0.39 -16.30
N ALA A 317 -4.95 -0.11 -17.35
CA ALA A 317 -4.84 -0.83 -18.62
C ALA A 317 -4.91 0.13 -19.81
N ASP A 318 -4.22 -0.21 -20.91
CA ASP A 318 -4.60 0.31 -22.23
C ASP A 318 -5.99 -0.23 -22.53
N SER A 319 -6.98 0.66 -22.47
CA SER A 319 -8.40 0.32 -22.54
C SER A 319 -9.16 1.56 -22.96
N ARG A 320 -10.13 1.40 -23.87
CA ARG A 320 -10.97 2.52 -24.32
C ARG A 320 -12.17 2.77 -23.39
N ALA A 321 -12.31 1.94 -22.37
CA ALA A 321 -13.39 1.99 -21.40
C ALA A 321 -12.87 1.98 -19.97
N ILE A 322 -13.52 2.74 -19.10
CA ILE A 322 -13.42 2.61 -17.66
C ILE A 322 -14.39 1.53 -17.21
N MET A 323 -13.96 0.61 -16.35
CA MET A 323 -14.81 -0.48 -15.87
C MET A 323 -14.93 -0.52 -14.35
N ASP A 324 -16.15 -0.73 -13.89
CA ASP A 324 -16.47 -1.11 -12.51
C ASP A 324 -16.92 -2.57 -12.50
N VAL A 325 -16.13 -3.42 -11.85
CA VAL A 325 -16.34 -4.86 -11.80
C VAL A 325 -16.58 -5.27 -10.35
N SER A 326 -17.79 -5.72 -10.05
CA SER A 326 -18.22 -5.86 -8.66
C SER A 326 -19.06 -7.11 -8.41
N VAL A 327 -18.75 -7.82 -7.32
CA VAL A 327 -19.67 -8.76 -6.68
C VAL A 327 -20.44 -7.99 -5.60
N LEU A 328 -21.67 -7.58 -5.94
CA LEU A 328 -22.48 -6.69 -5.09
C LEU A 328 -23.32 -7.43 -4.05
N THR A 329 -23.95 -8.54 -4.45
CA THR A 329 -24.84 -9.35 -3.62
C THR A 329 -24.91 -10.78 -4.16
N GLY A 330 -25.39 -11.72 -3.35
CA GLY A 330 -25.62 -13.11 -3.75
C GLY A 330 -24.40 -14.01 -3.59
N SER A 331 -23.43 -13.60 -2.78
CA SER A 331 -22.36 -14.44 -2.27
C SER A 331 -22.94 -15.64 -1.55
N LYS A 332 -22.37 -16.82 -1.80
CA LYS A 332 -22.78 -18.06 -1.14
C LYS A 332 -21.59 -19.00 -0.98
N PRO A 333 -21.59 -19.85 0.06
CA PRO A 333 -20.57 -20.88 0.20
C PRO A 333 -20.70 -21.90 -0.94
N THR A 334 -19.57 -22.25 -1.55
CA THR A 334 -19.50 -23.21 -2.67
C THR A 334 -18.77 -24.49 -2.32
N GLY A 335 -17.94 -24.48 -1.27
CA GLY A 335 -17.19 -25.65 -0.84
C GLY A 335 -16.20 -25.34 0.27
N VAL A 336 -15.33 -26.31 0.54
CA VAL A 336 -14.23 -26.19 1.49
C VAL A 336 -12.98 -26.77 0.84
N GLU A 337 -11.87 -26.06 0.93
CA GLU A 337 -10.55 -26.52 0.52
C GLU A 337 -9.62 -26.49 1.73
N GLY A 338 -9.24 -27.66 2.23
CA GLY A 338 -8.49 -27.75 3.50
C GLY A 338 -9.29 -27.16 4.67
N ASP A 339 -8.77 -26.11 5.29
CA ASP A 339 -9.41 -25.33 6.36
C ASP A 339 -10.16 -24.07 5.86
N VAL A 340 -10.10 -23.79 4.55
CA VAL A 340 -10.64 -22.57 3.92
C VAL A 340 -12.06 -22.80 3.41
N LEU A 341 -13.00 -21.99 3.88
CA LEU A 341 -14.38 -21.94 3.36
C LEU A 341 -14.43 -21.12 2.06
N LEU A 342 -14.91 -21.71 0.97
CA LEU A 342 -14.97 -21.05 -0.33
C LEU A 342 -16.34 -20.38 -0.53
N HIS A 343 -16.33 -19.14 -1.02
CA HIS A 343 -17.50 -18.36 -1.40
C HIS A 343 -17.38 -17.85 -2.83
N GLU A 344 -18.51 -17.86 -3.54
CA GLU A 344 -18.62 -17.25 -4.86
C GLU A 344 -19.89 -16.41 -4.93
N GLY A 345 -19.82 -15.30 -5.67
CA GLY A 345 -20.95 -14.43 -5.93
C GLY A 345 -21.01 -14.02 -7.39
N PRO A 346 -22.20 -13.65 -7.90
CA PRO A 346 -22.36 -13.19 -9.26
C PRO A 346 -21.58 -11.88 -9.48
N CYS A 347 -20.71 -11.87 -10.48
CA CYS A 347 -19.93 -10.69 -10.83
C CYS A 347 -20.66 -9.84 -11.87
N GLN A 348 -20.86 -8.56 -11.56
CA GLN A 348 -21.42 -7.56 -12.45
C GLN A 348 -20.30 -6.68 -13.00
N VAL A 349 -20.43 -6.28 -14.25
CA VAL A 349 -19.45 -5.42 -14.92
C VAL A 349 -20.23 -4.29 -15.58
N ILE A 350 -19.83 -3.06 -15.26
CA ILE A 350 -20.33 -1.86 -15.91
C ILE A 350 -19.13 -1.22 -16.60
N ALA A 351 -19.27 -0.93 -17.88
CA ALA A 351 -18.26 -0.28 -18.69
C ALA A 351 -18.78 1.08 -19.17
N PHE A 352 -17.92 2.09 -19.12
CA PHE A 352 -18.19 3.44 -19.58
C PHE A 352 -17.11 3.84 -20.58
N PRO A 353 -17.44 4.59 -21.65
CA PRO A 353 -16.40 5.20 -22.47
C PRO A 353 -15.58 6.16 -21.59
N GLU A 354 -14.30 6.30 -21.91
CA GLU A 354 -13.45 7.29 -21.22
C GLU A 354 -13.98 8.72 -21.39
N ASN A 355 -13.61 9.58 -20.45
CA ASN A 355 -13.84 11.02 -20.57
C ASN A 355 -13.16 11.53 -21.85
N GLY A 356 -13.88 12.33 -22.65
CA GLY A 356 -13.35 12.91 -23.90
C GLY A 356 -12.12 13.80 -23.75
N ALA A 357 -11.68 14.13 -22.53
CA ALA A 357 -10.40 14.79 -22.25
C ALA A 357 -9.19 13.83 -22.23
N GLN A 358 -9.43 12.51 -22.09
CA GLN A 358 -8.44 11.43 -22.13
C GLN A 358 -8.07 11.08 -23.57
N THR A 359 -7.40 12.02 -24.26
CA THR A 359 -6.96 11.85 -25.65
C THR A 359 -5.44 11.78 -25.74
N GLU A 360 -4.95 11.08 -26.77
CA GLU A 360 -3.54 11.09 -27.16
C GLU A 360 -2.96 12.51 -27.27
N PRO A 361 -1.65 12.68 -27.03
CA PRO A 361 -1.02 13.98 -27.16
C PRO A 361 -1.09 14.53 -28.59
N THR A 362 -1.38 15.82 -28.71
CA THR A 362 -1.49 16.48 -30.00
C THR A 362 -0.11 16.68 -30.65
N GLY A 363 -0.08 16.89 -31.97
CA GLY A 363 1.18 17.21 -32.66
C GLY A 363 1.86 18.48 -32.16
N GLU A 364 1.08 19.46 -31.66
CA GLU A 364 1.58 20.68 -31.04
C GLU A 364 2.23 20.38 -29.69
N GLU A 365 1.57 19.58 -28.84
CA GLU A 365 2.12 19.13 -27.55
C GLU A 365 3.42 18.33 -27.72
N LYS A 366 3.50 17.47 -28.76
CA LYS A 366 4.72 16.69 -29.06
C LYS A 366 5.87 17.56 -29.57
N ALA A 367 5.59 18.72 -30.17
CA ALA A 367 6.58 19.62 -30.74
C ALA A 367 7.04 20.73 -29.77
N ALA A 368 6.22 21.08 -28.79
CA ALA A 368 6.55 22.04 -27.75
C ALA A 368 7.54 21.43 -26.72
N PRO A 369 8.31 22.25 -25.99
CA PRO A 369 9.08 21.78 -24.83
C PRO A 369 8.16 21.18 -23.76
N LEU A 370 8.72 20.33 -22.88
CA LEU A 370 7.98 19.82 -21.71
C LEU A 370 7.39 20.98 -20.90
N TYR A 371 6.08 20.94 -20.70
CA TYR A 371 5.37 21.86 -19.83
C TYR A 371 5.39 21.37 -18.38
N VAL A 372 5.85 22.23 -17.48
CA VAL A 372 5.78 22.03 -16.03
C VAL A 372 4.98 23.19 -15.43
N PRO A 373 3.85 22.94 -14.76
CA PRO A 373 3.11 23.97 -14.05
C PRO A 373 3.98 24.68 -13.01
N PRO A 374 3.68 25.95 -12.67
CA PRO A 374 4.32 26.58 -11.52
C PRO A 374 4.00 25.82 -10.23
N GLY A 375 5.02 25.52 -9.43
CA GLY A 375 4.81 24.93 -8.10
C GLY A 375 4.26 25.95 -7.11
N ASP A 376 3.59 25.47 -6.06
CA ASP A 376 3.17 26.32 -4.96
C ASP A 376 4.39 26.89 -4.21
N PRO A 377 4.30 28.08 -3.59
CA PRO A 377 5.44 28.71 -2.93
C PRO A 377 6.16 27.86 -1.86
N GLY A 378 5.51 26.83 -1.32
CA GLY A 378 6.08 25.89 -0.35
C GLY A 378 6.66 24.60 -0.93
N ASP A 379 6.43 24.33 -2.23
CA ASP A 379 6.71 23.04 -2.87
C ASP A 379 8.03 23.00 -3.65
N VAL A 380 8.57 24.17 -4.03
CA VAL A 380 9.71 24.32 -4.95
C VAL A 380 11.03 23.69 -4.49
N ASP A 381 11.16 23.32 -3.22
CA ASP A 381 12.36 22.71 -2.63
C ASP A 381 12.06 21.34 -1.97
N LEU A 382 10.93 20.70 -2.29
CA LEU A 382 10.57 19.40 -1.71
C LEU A 382 11.18 18.23 -2.50
N GLU A 383 11.89 17.37 -1.79
CA GLU A 383 12.27 16.05 -2.30
C GLU A 383 11.06 15.10 -2.30
N PRO A 384 10.90 14.24 -3.33
CA PRO A 384 9.81 13.24 -3.38
C PRO A 384 9.78 12.29 -2.18
N LEU A 385 10.96 11.89 -1.72
CA LEU A 385 11.14 11.09 -0.51
C LEU A 385 11.65 12.00 0.62
N LYS A 386 11.08 11.83 1.81
CA LYS A 386 11.61 12.47 3.01
C LYS A 386 13.00 11.89 3.30
N GLN A 387 13.99 12.75 3.46
CA GLN A 387 15.32 12.32 3.88
C GLN A 387 15.23 11.79 5.31
N CYS A 388 15.78 10.59 5.52
CA CYS A 388 15.90 10.04 6.86
C CYS A 388 16.95 10.83 7.64
N VAL A 389 16.64 11.15 8.91
CA VAL A 389 17.56 11.74 9.87
C VAL A 389 17.60 10.86 11.10
N ASP A 390 18.81 10.55 11.60
CA ASP A 390 19.00 9.80 12.84
C ASP A 390 18.27 10.49 14.00
N ALA A 391 17.68 9.69 14.89
CA ALA A 391 16.89 10.22 16.00
C ALA A 391 17.75 11.04 16.97
N ASP A 392 17.25 12.19 17.42
CA ASP A 392 17.99 13.08 18.31
C ASP A 392 18.13 12.45 19.72
N PRO A 393 19.36 12.10 20.16
CA PRO A 393 19.58 11.48 21.45
C PRO A 393 19.29 12.43 22.63
N SER A 394 19.17 13.73 22.38
CA SER A 394 18.92 14.76 23.40
C SER A 394 17.44 14.94 23.74
N VAL A 395 16.52 14.49 22.88
CA VAL A 395 15.07 14.60 23.08
C VAL A 395 14.64 13.73 24.27
N PRO A 396 14.00 14.27 25.33
CA PRO A 396 13.55 13.48 26.47
C PRO A 396 12.31 12.65 26.13
N SER A 397 12.14 11.50 26.79
CA SER A 397 10.93 10.69 26.66
C SER A 397 9.72 11.46 27.18
N LYS A 398 8.62 11.46 26.41
CA LYS A 398 7.31 11.92 26.88
C LYS A 398 6.49 10.70 27.31
N GLY A 399 6.07 10.65 28.57
CA GLY A 399 5.32 9.53 29.14
C GLY A 399 6.16 8.66 30.07
N ALA A 400 5.53 7.65 30.67
CA ALA A 400 6.20 6.69 31.54
C ALA A 400 7.01 5.69 30.69
N PRO A 401 8.33 5.54 30.91
CA PRO A 401 9.17 4.59 30.19
C PRO A 401 8.93 3.17 30.69
N SER A 402 7.76 2.62 30.37
CA SER A 402 7.36 1.26 30.71
C SER A 402 7.16 0.41 29.47
N LEU A 403 7.21 -0.91 29.64
CA LEU A 403 6.94 -1.84 28.54
C LEU A 403 5.50 -1.70 28.05
N GLU A 404 4.54 -1.48 28.95
CA GLU A 404 3.14 -1.20 28.58
C GLU A 404 3.02 0.07 27.74
N GLY A 405 3.70 1.15 28.12
CA GLY A 405 3.70 2.41 27.38
C GLY A 405 4.31 2.28 25.99
N ILE A 406 5.44 1.57 25.87
CA ILE A 406 6.07 1.27 24.56
C ILE A 406 5.14 0.40 23.71
N TYR A 407 4.49 -0.59 24.31
CA TYR A 407 3.58 -1.46 23.58
C TYR A 407 2.42 -0.66 22.98
N GLY A 408 1.73 0.15 23.80
CA GLY A 408 0.58 0.94 23.36
C GLY A 408 0.92 2.10 22.41
N ALA A 409 2.11 2.69 22.53
CA ALA A 409 2.51 3.82 21.69
C ALA A 409 3.26 3.41 20.42
N ILE A 410 3.91 2.24 20.38
CA ILE A 410 4.86 1.87 19.32
C ILE A 410 4.61 0.46 18.79
N PHE A 411 4.72 -0.58 19.63
CA PHE A 411 4.70 -1.95 19.12
C PHE A 411 3.35 -2.35 18.55
N ALA A 412 2.26 -2.11 19.28
CA ALA A 412 0.91 -2.41 18.81
C ALA A 412 0.57 -1.63 17.52
N PRO A 413 0.65 -0.28 17.48
CA PRO A 413 0.20 0.50 16.32
C PRO A 413 1.13 0.41 15.10
N GLY A 414 2.45 0.23 15.29
CA GLY A 414 3.43 0.35 14.21
C GLY A 414 4.15 -0.95 13.83
N CYS A 415 4.18 -1.96 14.70
CA CYS A 415 4.92 -3.20 14.44
C CYS A 415 4.00 -4.42 14.31
N VAL A 416 2.99 -4.51 15.17
CA VAL A 416 2.00 -5.60 15.20
C VAL A 416 0.88 -5.34 14.20
N PHE A 417 0.29 -4.15 14.18
CA PHE A 417 -0.83 -3.83 13.28
C PHE A 417 -0.47 -3.90 11.79
N SER A 418 0.77 -3.60 11.45
CA SER A 418 1.33 -3.82 10.10
C SER A 418 1.65 -5.28 9.78
N SER A 419 1.28 -6.21 10.67
CA SER A 419 1.43 -7.66 10.54
C SER A 419 2.85 -8.16 10.31
N CYS A 420 3.86 -7.37 10.71
CA CYS A 420 5.26 -7.79 10.61
C CYS A 420 5.79 -8.43 11.89
N HIS A 421 5.20 -8.13 13.05
CA HIS A 421 5.65 -8.64 14.35
C HIS A 421 4.50 -9.16 15.21
N ASP A 422 3.46 -9.69 14.58
CA ASP A 422 2.33 -10.29 15.29
C ASP A 422 2.56 -11.79 15.59
N ALA A 423 1.62 -12.43 16.29
CA ALA A 423 1.75 -13.82 16.69
C ALA A 423 1.74 -14.82 15.51
N LYS A 424 1.12 -14.46 14.38
CA LYS A 424 1.01 -15.29 13.17
C LYS A 424 2.16 -15.02 12.19
N GLN A 425 2.65 -13.80 12.14
CA GLN A 425 3.71 -13.32 11.29
C GLN A 425 4.83 -12.66 12.12
N PRO A 426 5.61 -13.44 12.90
CA PRO A 426 6.73 -12.90 13.67
C PRO A 426 7.97 -12.74 12.77
N ALA A 427 8.09 -11.62 12.06
CA ALA A 427 9.26 -11.35 11.22
C ALA A 427 10.55 -11.48 12.04
N ALA A 428 11.56 -12.11 11.45
CA ALA A 428 12.81 -12.48 12.12
C ALA A 428 12.62 -13.35 13.39
N GLY A 429 11.44 -13.98 13.58
CA GLY A 429 11.09 -14.75 14.77
C GLY A 429 10.72 -13.89 15.98
N LEU A 430 10.45 -12.60 15.79
CA LEU A 430 10.06 -11.67 16.85
C LEU A 430 8.53 -11.45 16.84
N ASP A 431 7.86 -12.05 17.81
CA ASP A 431 6.45 -11.82 18.14
C ASP A 431 6.38 -10.72 19.22
N LEU A 432 5.71 -9.62 18.95
CA LEU A 432 5.50 -8.52 19.89
C LEU A 432 4.11 -8.54 20.56
N GLN A 433 3.22 -9.45 20.18
CA GLN A 433 1.80 -9.47 20.56
C GLN A 433 1.50 -10.48 21.68
N SER A 434 2.06 -11.69 21.62
CA SER A 434 1.66 -12.77 22.55
C SER A 434 2.16 -12.54 23.98
N PRO A 435 1.48 -13.10 25.02
CA PRO A 435 1.92 -13.02 26.42
C PRO A 435 3.39 -13.42 26.64
N GLY A 436 4.03 -12.82 27.66
CA GLY A 436 5.46 -13.02 27.92
C GLY A 436 6.39 -12.14 27.07
N LEU A 437 5.89 -10.99 26.59
CA LEU A 437 6.63 -10.04 25.76
C LEU A 437 7.98 -9.64 26.37
N HIS A 438 8.01 -9.32 27.67
CA HIS A 438 9.23 -8.90 28.36
C HIS A 438 10.36 -9.94 28.27
N GLU A 439 10.08 -11.17 28.70
CA GLU A 439 11.05 -12.27 28.66
C GLU A 439 11.51 -12.55 27.23
N ARG A 440 10.58 -12.45 26.27
CA ARG A 440 10.87 -12.64 24.86
C ARG A 440 11.82 -11.57 24.32
N LEU A 441 11.59 -10.29 24.63
CA LEU A 441 12.48 -9.21 24.19
C LEU A 441 13.91 -9.38 24.71
N LEU A 442 14.06 -9.80 25.98
CA LEU A 442 15.37 -10.02 26.59
C LEU A 442 16.08 -11.28 26.06
N ALA A 443 15.33 -12.33 25.72
CA ALA A 443 15.88 -13.60 25.25
C ALA A 443 15.98 -13.70 23.72
N HIS A 444 15.39 -12.78 22.96
CA HIS A 444 15.32 -12.88 21.51
C HIS A 444 16.71 -12.78 20.88
N LYS A 445 17.02 -13.76 20.04
CA LYS A 445 18.24 -13.78 19.24
C LYS A 445 18.02 -12.94 17.98
N VAL A 446 18.74 -11.83 17.88
CA VAL A 446 18.71 -10.96 16.69
C VAL A 446 19.09 -11.75 15.44
N ALA A 447 18.29 -11.59 14.37
CA ALA A 447 18.52 -12.26 13.09
C ALA A 447 19.68 -11.66 12.29
N ALA A 448 19.89 -10.35 12.37
CA ALA A 448 21.07 -9.68 11.82
C ALA A 448 22.34 -10.17 12.54
N ARG A 449 23.48 -10.15 11.84
CA ARG A 449 24.76 -10.60 12.38
C ARG A 449 25.34 -9.53 13.29
N VAL A 450 24.91 -9.49 14.55
CA VAL A 450 25.38 -8.52 15.55
C VAL A 450 25.79 -9.19 16.85
N ASP A 451 26.74 -8.58 17.56
CA ASP A 451 27.25 -9.06 18.85
C ASP A 451 26.50 -8.49 20.06
N VAL A 452 25.36 -7.82 19.81
CA VAL A 452 24.51 -7.21 20.84
C VAL A 452 23.15 -7.93 20.94
N PRO A 453 22.53 -8.00 22.13
CA PRO A 453 21.18 -8.54 22.27
C PRO A 453 20.14 -7.61 21.63
N LEU A 454 18.91 -8.11 21.47
CA LEU A 454 17.79 -7.25 21.05
C LEU A 454 17.59 -6.10 22.04
N VAL A 455 17.60 -6.43 23.34
CA VAL A 455 17.56 -5.47 24.45
C VAL A 455 18.67 -5.82 25.45
N ALA A 456 19.54 -4.85 25.73
CA ALA A 456 20.53 -4.87 26.80
C ALA A 456 20.04 -3.95 27.95
N PRO A 457 19.51 -4.51 29.05
CA PRO A 457 19.09 -3.73 30.20
C PRO A 457 20.16 -2.75 30.70
N GLY A 458 19.82 -1.47 30.78
CA GLY A 458 20.72 -0.39 31.20
C GLY A 458 21.60 0.19 30.09
N ASP A 459 21.54 -0.34 28.86
CA ASP A 459 22.40 0.09 27.74
C ASP A 459 21.64 0.14 26.41
N ALA A 460 21.02 1.29 26.12
CA ALA A 460 20.33 1.52 24.85
C ALA A 460 21.27 1.42 23.64
N GLU A 461 22.49 1.96 23.72
CA GLU A 461 23.46 1.87 22.61
C GLU A 461 23.93 0.43 22.38
N GLY A 462 23.98 -0.38 23.43
CA GLY A 462 24.21 -1.82 23.38
C GLY A 462 22.98 -2.66 23.00
N SER A 463 21.84 -2.05 22.66
CA SER A 463 20.60 -2.75 22.30
C SER A 463 20.31 -2.65 20.79
N TRP A 464 20.13 -3.78 20.12
CA TRP A 464 19.80 -3.78 18.70
C TRP A 464 18.44 -3.12 18.39
N LEU A 465 17.45 -3.28 19.27
CA LEU A 465 16.14 -2.64 19.13
C LEU A 465 16.26 -1.12 19.01
N TYR A 466 17.06 -0.49 19.87
CA TYR A 466 17.25 0.96 19.82
C TYR A 466 17.94 1.37 18.51
N ARG A 467 19.03 0.69 18.13
CA ARG A 467 19.78 0.99 16.90
C ARG A 467 18.91 0.94 15.65
N ILE A 468 18.05 -0.08 15.52
CA ILE A 468 17.24 -0.26 14.32
C ILE A 468 16.08 0.75 14.23
N VAL A 469 15.62 1.32 15.34
CA VAL A 469 14.56 2.35 15.33
C VAL A 469 15.10 3.79 15.39
N SER A 470 16.39 3.97 15.69
CA SER A 470 16.98 5.29 15.96
C SER A 470 18.00 5.75 14.92
N ARG A 471 18.38 4.88 13.97
CA ARG A 471 19.40 5.17 12.96
C ARG A 471 18.85 4.88 11.57
N CYS A 472 19.14 5.74 10.62
CA CYS A 472 18.72 5.60 9.22
C CYS A 472 19.41 4.41 8.54
N ASP A 473 20.71 4.26 8.80
CA ASP A 473 21.56 3.21 8.24
C ASP A 473 22.23 2.39 9.36
N PRO A 474 21.46 1.61 10.14
CA PRO A 474 22.04 0.75 11.16
C PRO A 474 22.85 -0.35 10.50
N THR A 475 24.10 -0.57 10.92
CA THR A 475 24.98 -1.59 10.33
C THR A 475 25.12 -2.82 11.21
N ASP A 476 25.29 -3.98 10.58
CA ASP A 476 25.65 -5.22 11.26
C ASP A 476 27.16 -5.33 11.53
N SER A 477 27.62 -6.44 12.14
CA SER A 477 29.03 -6.67 12.46
C SER A 477 29.92 -6.84 11.21
N ASP A 478 29.36 -7.08 10.03
CA ASP A 478 30.09 -7.12 8.76
C ASP A 478 30.12 -5.73 8.06
N GLY A 479 29.50 -4.71 8.67
CA GLY A 479 29.41 -3.36 8.13
C GLY A 479 28.31 -3.20 7.07
N GLN A 480 27.43 -4.20 6.91
CA GLN A 480 26.33 -4.13 5.98
C GLN A 480 25.18 -3.32 6.58
N THR A 481 24.61 -2.40 5.81
CA THR A 481 23.42 -1.67 6.23
C THR A 481 22.23 -2.62 6.31
N VAL A 482 21.58 -2.63 7.47
CA VAL A 482 20.32 -3.31 7.71
C VAL A 482 19.21 -2.26 7.59
N ARG A 483 18.07 -2.63 7.02
CA ARG A 483 16.93 -1.71 6.93
C ARG A 483 16.46 -1.31 8.32
N HIS A 484 16.31 -0.01 8.57
CA HIS A 484 15.76 0.53 9.81
C HIS A 484 14.26 0.19 9.95
N MET A 485 13.71 0.50 11.12
CA MET A 485 12.30 0.34 11.44
C MET A 485 11.65 1.70 11.73
N PRO A 486 10.37 1.91 11.35
CA PRO A 486 9.44 0.94 10.77
C PRO A 486 9.80 0.49 9.36
N TYR A 487 9.46 -0.75 9.02
CA TYR A 487 9.68 -1.27 7.67
C TYR A 487 8.87 -0.45 6.66
N ASN A 488 9.42 -0.27 5.46
CA ASN A 488 8.81 0.54 4.39
C ASN A 488 8.54 2.02 4.74
N ALA A 489 9.12 2.53 5.83
CA ALA A 489 9.12 3.96 6.13
C ALA A 489 10.33 4.65 5.46
N PRO A 490 10.17 5.89 4.96
CA PRO A 490 11.30 6.72 4.52
C PRO A 490 12.07 7.33 5.70
N THR A 491 11.46 7.36 6.88
CA THR A 491 11.91 8.03 8.09
C THR A 491 11.74 7.13 9.31
N LEU A 492 12.48 7.44 10.37
CA LEU A 492 12.40 6.71 11.64
C LEU A 492 11.10 7.00 12.39
N LEU A 493 10.92 6.28 13.50
CA LEU A 493 9.98 6.69 14.54
C LEU A 493 10.28 8.13 15.00
N THR A 494 9.26 8.84 15.50
CA THR A 494 9.46 10.18 16.05
C THR A 494 10.49 10.14 17.19
N ASP A 495 11.26 11.22 17.37
CA ASP A 495 12.27 11.31 18.44
C ASP A 495 11.68 11.01 19.83
N GLY A 496 10.43 11.43 20.06
CA GLY A 496 9.71 11.15 21.31
C GLY A 496 9.47 9.65 21.54
N ALA A 497 9.11 8.91 20.49
CA ALA A 497 8.92 7.47 20.54
C ALA A 497 10.26 6.72 20.73
N VAL A 498 11.31 7.14 20.01
CA VAL A 498 12.67 6.61 20.18
C VAL A 498 13.19 6.88 21.60
N ALA A 499 12.95 8.08 22.13
CA ALA A 499 13.33 8.44 23.48
C ALA A 499 12.60 7.60 24.55
N LEU A 500 11.34 7.22 24.31
CA LEU A 500 10.59 6.32 25.20
C LEU A 500 11.26 4.94 25.30
N ILE A 501 11.62 4.35 24.16
CA ILE A 501 12.37 3.09 24.10
C ILE A 501 13.72 3.23 24.82
N ARG A 502 14.47 4.28 24.51
CA ARG A 502 15.78 4.56 25.14
C ARG A 502 15.68 4.66 26.66
N ALA A 503 14.69 5.41 27.16
CA ALA A 503 14.50 5.63 28.57
C ALA A 503 14.14 4.33 29.31
N TRP A 504 13.28 3.49 28.74
CA TRP A 504 12.93 2.19 29.31
C TRP A 504 14.14 1.26 29.36
N ILE A 505 14.91 1.16 28.27
CA ILE A 505 16.11 0.33 28.23
C ILE A 505 17.11 0.80 29.29
N ASN A 506 17.42 2.10 29.33
CA ASN A 506 18.39 2.67 30.28
C ASN A 506 17.92 2.56 31.75
N ALA A 507 16.61 2.48 32.00
CA ALA A 507 16.05 2.22 33.32
C ALA A 507 16.15 0.74 33.74
N GLY A 508 16.77 -0.12 32.93
CA GLY A 508 16.92 -1.55 33.21
C GLY A 508 15.90 -2.44 32.51
N ALA A 509 15.14 -1.90 31.55
CA ALA A 509 14.15 -2.64 30.78
C ALA A 509 13.20 -3.47 31.67
N GLU A 510 12.63 -2.85 32.71
CA GLU A 510 11.77 -3.55 33.68
C GLU A 510 10.43 -3.96 33.05
N ASN A 511 9.81 -5.00 33.63
CA ASN A 511 8.46 -5.45 33.30
C ASN A 511 7.46 -4.70 34.18
N ASN A 512 7.23 -3.43 33.87
CA ASN A 512 6.51 -2.49 34.71
C ASN A 512 5.26 -1.89 34.04
#